data_AF-A0A2X3EZB7-F1
#
_entry.id   AF-A0A2X3EZB7-F1
#
_cell.length_a   1.000
_cell.length_b   1.000
_cell.length_c   1.000
_cell.angle_alpha   90.00
_cell.angle_beta   90.00
_cell.angle_gamma   90.00
#
_symmetry.space_group_name_H-M   'P 1'
#
loop_
_entity.id
_entity.type
_entity.pdbx_description
1 polymer ?
#
loop_
_entity_poly.entity_id
_entity_poly.type
_entity_poly.pdbx_seq_one_letter_code
_entity_poly.pdbx_strand_id
1 'polypeptide(L)'
;MARKSVRSLLLTALLATPLLSYATQYPLTVTDLDGRQVTLAKEPQRIILQDGRDIMTLALLGPGQSVLNGWWHGIIWRKSRMLPPGRC
;
A
#
# COMPACT_ATOMS: atom_id res chain seq x y z
N MET A 1 -42.09 -6.81 -18.57
CA MET A 1 -41.10 -7.55 -17.74
C MET A 1 -39.65 -7.10 -17.96
N ALA A 2 -39.26 -6.61 -19.15
CA ALA A 2 -37.91 -6.16 -19.47
C ALA A 2 -37.30 -5.06 -18.56
N ARG A 3 -38.08 -4.05 -18.15
CA ARG A 3 -37.58 -2.94 -17.28
C ARG A 3 -37.06 -3.38 -15.90
N LYS A 4 -37.62 -4.45 -15.32
CA LYS A 4 -37.17 -4.99 -14.02
C LYS A 4 -35.84 -5.74 -14.15
N SER A 5 -35.67 -6.46 -15.26
CA SER A 5 -34.45 -7.19 -15.60
C SER A 5 -33.27 -6.24 -15.86
N VAL A 6 -33.51 -5.13 -16.57
CA VAL A 6 -32.49 -4.09 -16.81
C VAL A 6 -32.04 -3.42 -15.50
N ARG A 7 -32.97 -3.10 -14.59
CA ARG A 7 -32.61 -2.56 -13.26
C ARG A 7 -31.80 -3.54 -12.43
N SER A 8 -32.15 -4.83 -12.48
CA SER A 8 -31.40 -5.87 -11.77
C SER A 8 -29.96 -5.97 -12.30
N LEU A 9 -29.79 -6.00 -13.63
CA LEU A 9 -28.46 -6.03 -14.27
C LEU A 9 -27.61 -4.81 -13.91
N LEU A 10 -28.21 -3.62 -13.89
CA LEU A 10 -27.51 -2.39 -13.48
C LEU A 10 -27.09 -2.42 -12.00
N LEU A 11 -27.94 -2.95 -11.11
CA LEU A 11 -27.59 -3.09 -9.69
C LEU A 11 -26.42 -4.07 -9.50
N THR A 12 -26.44 -5.22 -10.19
CA THR A 12 -25.38 -6.22 -10.08
C THR A 12 -24.05 -5.69 -10.64
N ALA A 13 -24.09 -4.96 -11.75
CA ALA A 13 -22.90 -4.32 -12.32
C ALA A 13 -22.30 -3.27 -11.37
N LEU A 14 -23.15 -2.47 -10.70
CA LEU A 14 -22.69 -1.44 -9.77
C LEU A 14 -22.10 -2.03 -8.48
N LEU A 15 -22.55 -3.21 -8.07
CA LEU A 15 -22.01 -3.92 -6.89
C LEU A 15 -20.74 -4.73 -7.19
N ALA A 16 -20.44 -5.00 -8.47
CA ALA A 16 -19.25 -5.75 -8.90
C ALA A 16 -18.02 -4.85 -9.15
N THR A 17 -18.18 -3.53 -9.22
CA THR A 17 -17.07 -2.57 -9.42
C THR A 17 -15.93 -2.64 -8.38
N PRO A 18 -16.14 -2.87 -7.06
CA PRO A 18 -15.03 -2.93 -6.10
C PRO A 18 -14.16 -4.20 -6.27
N LEU A 19 -14.59 -5.18 -7.06
CA LEU A 19 -13.79 -6.37 -7.37
C LEU A 19 -12.71 -6.08 -8.42
N LEU A 20 -12.78 -4.91 -9.10
CA LEU A 20 -11.74 -4.39 -9.97
C LEU A 20 -10.64 -3.72 -9.13
N SER A 21 -10.09 -4.47 -8.17
CA SER A 21 -8.89 -4.04 -7.47
C SER A 21 -7.72 -4.14 -8.45
N TYR A 22 -7.13 -3.01 -8.81
CA TYR A 22 -5.96 -2.96 -9.67
C TYR A 22 -4.73 -3.41 -8.89
N ALA A 23 -4.45 -4.72 -8.91
CA ALA A 23 -3.15 -5.22 -8.51
C ALA A 23 -2.09 -4.63 -9.45
N THR A 24 -1.06 -3.99 -8.88
CA THR A 24 0.08 -3.53 -9.67
C THR A 24 0.75 -4.74 -10.31
N GLN A 25 0.86 -4.74 -11.64
CA GLN A 25 1.50 -5.83 -12.37
C GLN A 25 3.02 -5.65 -12.34
N TYR A 26 3.69 -6.71 -11.93
CA TYR A 26 5.14 -6.81 -11.92
C TYR A 26 5.58 -7.79 -13.03
N PRO A 27 6.77 -7.59 -13.63
CA PRO A 27 7.76 -6.57 -13.33
C PRO A 27 7.34 -5.15 -13.77
N LEU A 28 7.65 -4.15 -12.94
CA LEU A 28 7.31 -2.75 -13.17
C LEU A 28 8.59 -1.92 -13.28
N THR A 29 8.79 -1.24 -14.41
CA THR A 29 9.91 -0.29 -14.56
C THR A 29 9.41 1.12 -14.30
N VAL A 30 10.05 1.80 -13.34
CA VAL A 30 9.78 3.19 -12.98
C VAL A 30 10.96 4.07 -13.34
N THR A 31 10.70 5.32 -13.68
CA THR A 31 11.73 6.34 -13.88
C THR A 31 11.77 7.23 -12.64
N ASP A 32 12.95 7.33 -12.02
CA ASP A 32 13.19 8.20 -10.88
C ASP A 32 13.30 9.68 -11.31
N LEU A 33 13.29 10.60 -10.35
CA LEU A 33 13.49 12.03 -10.56
C LEU A 33 14.83 12.34 -11.22
N ASP A 34 15.85 11.51 -10.97
CA ASP A 34 17.17 11.59 -11.62
C ASP A 34 17.21 10.94 -13.03
N GLY A 35 16.06 10.53 -13.58
CA GLY A 35 15.97 9.90 -14.90
C GLY A 35 16.46 8.44 -14.96
N ARG A 36 16.76 7.83 -13.81
CA ARG A 36 17.19 6.43 -13.72
C ARG A 36 16.00 5.50 -13.91
N GLN A 37 16.17 4.47 -14.72
CA GLN A 37 15.19 3.40 -14.82
C GLN A 37 15.47 2.31 -13.79
N VAL A 38 14.48 2.04 -12.93
CA VAL A 38 14.54 1.01 -11.89
C VAL A 38 13.43 0.01 -12.14
N THR A 39 13.79 -1.26 -12.34
CA THR A 39 12.83 -2.36 -12.51
C THR A 39 12.56 -3.04 -11.17
N LEU A 40 11.32 -2.95 -10.71
CA LEU A 40 10.80 -3.69 -9.57
C LEU A 40 10.32 -5.06 -10.06
N ALA A 41 10.98 -6.13 -9.64
CA ALA A 41 10.61 -7.49 -10.05
C ALA A 41 9.34 -8.02 -9.35
N LYS A 42 9.03 -7.49 -8.16
CA LYS A 42 7.89 -7.86 -7.33
C LYS A 42 7.54 -6.74 -6.36
N GLU A 43 6.41 -6.88 -5.65
CA GLU A 43 5.99 -5.95 -4.62
C GLU A 43 7.09 -5.73 -3.55
N PRO A 44 7.50 -4.47 -3.28
CA PRO A 44 8.48 -4.17 -2.25
C PRO A 44 7.93 -4.47 -0.85
N GLN A 45 8.58 -5.38 -0.11
CA GLN A 45 8.17 -5.71 1.27
C GLN A 45 8.91 -4.90 2.35
N ARG A 46 10.01 -4.25 1.99
CA ARG A 46 10.81 -3.41 2.89
C ARG A 46 11.22 -2.15 2.14
N ILE A 47 10.87 -1.01 2.70
CA ILE A 47 11.13 0.32 2.13
C ILE A 47 11.97 1.08 3.17
N ILE A 48 13.15 1.54 2.76
CA ILE A 48 14.02 2.35 3.60
C ILE A 48 13.80 3.80 3.20
N LEU A 49 13.32 4.61 4.14
CA LEU A 49 13.08 6.04 3.94
C LEU A 49 14.16 6.84 4.65
N GLN A 50 14.80 7.76 3.92
CA GLN A 50 15.91 8.57 4.43
C GLN A 50 15.43 9.87 5.09
N ASP A 51 14.33 10.44 4.61
CA ASP A 51 13.75 11.68 5.13
C ASP A 51 12.38 11.43 5.80
N GLY A 52 12.05 12.25 6.81
CA GLY A 52 10.77 12.24 7.48
C GLY A 52 9.59 12.65 6.58
N ARG A 53 9.84 13.47 5.54
CA ARG A 53 8.80 13.82 4.56
C ARG A 53 8.30 12.59 3.81
N ASP A 54 9.21 11.70 3.40
CA ASP A 54 8.84 10.47 2.70
C ASP A 54 8.05 9.52 3.61
N ILE A 55 8.37 9.50 4.91
CA ILE A 55 7.63 8.72 5.91
C ILE A 55 6.19 9.21 6.00
N MET A 56 5.97 10.53 6.04
CA MET A 56 4.63 11.10 6.08
C MET A 56 3.87 10.82 4.79
N THR A 57 4.52 10.99 3.63
CA THR A 57 3.95 10.68 2.33
C THR A 57 3.54 9.21 2.23
N LEU A 58 4.40 8.28 2.67
CA LEU A 58 4.09 6.86 2.69
C LEU A 58 2.93 6.55 3.65
N ALA A 59 2.87 7.21 4.81
CA ALA A 59 1.77 7.05 5.76
C ALA A 59 0.43 7.54 5.19
N LEU A 60 0.43 8.63 4.40
CA LEU A 60 -0.76 9.17 3.75
C LEU A 60 -1.23 8.33 2.56
N LEU A 61 -0.29 7.82 1.75
CA LEU A 61 -0.61 6.95 0.61
C LEU A 61 -1.15 5.59 1.06
N GLY A 62 -0.82 5.16 2.27
CA GLY A 62 -1.17 3.85 2.80
C GLY A 62 -0.29 2.79 2.13
N PRO A 63 0.73 2.25 2.83
CA PRO A 63 1.50 1.16 2.26
C PRO A 63 0.58 -0.06 2.07
N GLY A 64 0.86 -0.88 1.05
CA GLY A 64 0.11 -2.12 0.81
C GLY A 64 0.05 -3.00 2.06
N GLN A 65 -0.97 -3.85 2.17
CA GLN A 65 -1.21 -4.71 3.34
C GLN A 65 0.04 -5.50 3.79
N SER A 66 0.89 -5.93 2.85
CA SER A 66 2.12 -6.68 3.16
C SER A 66 3.18 -5.81 3.82
N VAL A 67 3.24 -4.52 3.48
CA VAL A 67 4.19 -3.57 4.01
C VAL A 67 3.73 -3.13 5.39
N LEU A 68 2.44 -2.87 5.59
CA LEU A 68 1.87 -2.53 6.90
C LEU A 68 2.30 -3.50 8.01
N ASN A 69 2.18 -4.82 7.78
CA ASN A 69 2.52 -5.83 8.78
C ASN A 69 3.99 -5.77 9.25
N GLY A 70 4.92 -5.45 8.32
CA GLY A 70 6.34 -5.30 8.66
C GLY A 70 6.64 -3.97 9.36
N TRP A 71 5.93 -2.90 9.01
CA TRP A 71 6.10 -1.56 9.59
C TRP A 71 5.62 -1.47 11.03
N TRP A 72 4.47 -2.08 11.37
CA TRP A 72 3.98 -2.12 12.75
C TRP A 72 4.98 -2.78 13.71
N HIS A 73 5.57 -3.92 13.32
CA HIS A 73 6.61 -4.58 14.11
C HIS A 73 7.88 -3.71 14.27
N GLY A 74 8.30 -3.00 13.22
CA GLY A 74 9.49 -2.14 13.25
C GLY A 74 9.35 -0.90 14.14
N ILE A 75 8.20 -0.22 14.09
CA ILE A 75 7.92 0.96 14.91
C ILE A 75 7.80 0.57 16.39
N ILE A 76 7.09 -0.52 16.70
CA ILE A 76 6.97 -1.05 18.06
C ILE A 76 8.37 -1.35 18.63
N TRP A 77 9.21 -2.07 17.88
CA TRP A 77 10.54 -2.46 18.36
C TRP A 77 11.50 -1.28 18.55
N ARG A 78 11.42 -0.26 17.68
CA ARG A 78 12.22 0.97 17.85
C ARG A 78 11.78 1.76 19.09
N LYS A 79 10.48 1.83 19.38
CA LYS A 79 9.96 2.47 20.59
C LYS A 79 10.44 1.75 21.87
N SER A 80 10.50 0.41 21.86
CA SER A 80 11.04 -0.39 22.97
C SER A 80 12.52 -0.15 23.26
N ARG A 81 13.32 0.19 22.23
CA ARG A 81 14.76 0.45 22.37
C ARG A 81 15.08 1.88 22.84
N MET A 82 14.19 2.84 22.60
CA MET A 82 14.36 4.23 23.06
C MET A 82 13.88 4.47 24.49
N LEU A 83 13.15 3.52 25.08
CA LEU A 83 12.73 3.62 26.48
C LEU A 83 13.88 3.18 27.39
N PRO A 84 14.34 4.02 28.33
CA PRO A 84 15.34 3.62 29.30
C PRO A 84 14.80 2.41 30.10
N PRO A 85 15.64 1.40 30.40
CA PRO A 85 15.20 0.28 31.22
C PRO A 85 14.81 0.81 32.62
N GLY A 86 13.52 0.68 32.97
CA GLY A 86 13.06 0.81 34.35
C GLY A 86 12.35 2.12 34.73
N ARG A 87 11.13 2.33 34.25
CA ARG A 87 10.06 2.92 35.09
C ARG A 87 8.78 2.11 34.91
N CYS A 88 8.36 1.47 36.00
CA CYS A 88 7.00 1.01 36.20
C CYS A 88 6.04 2.21 36.25
#